data_AF-A0A4U9UMF7-F1
#
_entry.id   AF-A0A4U9UMF7-F1
#
_cell.length_a   1.000
_cell.length_b   1.000
_cell.length_c   1.000
_cell.angle_alpha   90.00
_cell.angle_beta   90.00
_cell.angle_gamma   90.00
#
_symmetry.space_group_name_H-M   'P 1'
#
loop_
_entity.id
_entity.type
_entity.pdbx_description
1 polymer ?
#
loop_
_entity_poly.entity_id
_entity_poly.type
_entity_poly.pdbx_seq_one_letter_code
_entity_poly.pdbx_strand_id
1 'polypeptide(L)' 'MVMADGKNQLVINGDGSNALQLLDTQSESWMEAGEAEIGGVIYHTYIAGATELLVEQNIHVTVM' A
#
# COMPACT_ATOMS: atom_id res chain seq x y z
N MET A 1 -21.67 -10.99 7.13
CA MET A 1 -20.55 -11.95 7.13
C MET A 1 -19.56 -11.43 6.10
N VAL A 2 -18.46 -10.82 6.53
CA VAL A 2 -17.45 -10.29 5.60
C VAL A 2 -16.70 -11.50 5.04
N MET A 3 -16.82 -11.76 3.75
CA MET A 3 -15.98 -12.73 3.08
C MET A 3 -14.56 -12.16 3.09
N ALA A 4 -13.65 -12.80 3.82
CA ALA A 4 -12.23 -12.51 3.66
C ALA A 4 -11.87 -12.93 2.23
N ASP A 5 -11.48 -11.97 1.40
CA ASP A 5 -11.08 -12.16 0.00
C ASP A 5 -9.70 -12.84 -0.14
N GLY A 6 -9.11 -13.25 0.98
CA GLY A 6 -7.79 -13.88 1.04
C GLY A 6 -6.63 -12.89 0.98
N LYS A 7 -6.89 -11.57 1.00
CA LYS A 7 -5.83 -10.56 0.98
C LYS A 7 -5.33 -10.26 2.39
N ASN A 8 -4.01 -10.33 2.58
CA ASN A 8 -3.35 -9.81 3.77
C ASN A 8 -3.20 -8.29 3.59
N GLN A 9 -4.03 -7.51 4.28
CA GLN A 9 -3.98 -6.05 4.25
C GLN A 9 -3.04 -5.55 5.35
N LEU A 10 -1.97 -4.83 4.98
CA LEU A 10 -1.12 -4.09 5.91
C LEU A 10 -1.55 -2.62 5.90
N VAL A 11 -2.15 -2.14 6.99
CA VAL A 11 -2.50 -0.73 7.17
C VAL A 11 -1.42 -0.07 8.01
N ILE A 12 -0.66 0.85 7.43
CA ILE A 12 0.36 1.63 8.12
C ILE A 12 -0.23 3.00 8.43
N ASN A 13 -0.63 3.21 9.69
CA ASN A 13 -0.92 4.53 10.19
C ASN A 13 0.42 5.26 10.40
N GLY A 14 0.64 6.35 9.67
CA GLY A 14 1.88 7.12 9.74
C GLY A 14 2.26 7.50 11.18
N ASP A 15 3.56 7.52 11.48
CA ASP A 15 4.12 7.86 12.79
C ASP A 15 4.14 9.38 13.10
N GLY A 16 3.43 10.17 12.29
CA GLY A 16 3.44 11.64 12.32
C GLY A 16 4.42 12.28 11.33
N SER A 17 5.24 11.50 10.62
CA SER A 17 6.15 12.01 9.57
C SER A 17 5.56 11.97 8.15
N ASN A 18 4.37 11.37 7.97
CA ASN A 18 3.69 11.20 6.68
C ASN A 18 4.58 10.59 5.57
N ALA A 19 5.51 9.72 5.93
CA ALA A 19 6.44 9.11 4.96
C ALA A 19 6.54 7.59 5.16
N LEU A 20 6.61 6.87 4.03
CA LEU A 20 6.88 5.44 3.98
C LEU A 20 7.98 5.14 2.95
N GLN A 21 8.85 4.19 3.29
CA GLN A 21 9.87 3.68 2.39
C GLN A 21 9.60 2.20 2.08
N LEU A 22 9.45 1.89 0.80
CA LEU A 22 9.32 0.51 0.32
C LEU A 22 10.67 0.04 -0.20
N LEU A 23 11.17 -1.07 0.36
CA LEU A 23 12.41 -1.70 -0.06
C LEU A 23 12.09 -2.85 -1.00
N ASP A 24 12.69 -2.80 -2.19
CA ASP A 24 12.64 -3.90 -3.13
C ASP A 24 13.44 -5.12 -2.62
N THR A 25 13.06 -6.30 -3.12
CA THR A 25 13.85 -7.52 -2.96
C THR A 25 14.53 -7.86 -4.29
N GLN A 26 15.49 -8.79 -4.30
CA GLN A 26 16.12 -9.23 -5.55
C GLN A 26 15.15 -9.89 -6.55
N SER A 27 13.96 -10.30 -6.11
CA SER A 27 12.98 -11.02 -6.94
C SER A 27 11.81 -10.16 -7.41
N GLU A 28 11.45 -9.12 -6.66
CA GLU A 28 10.25 -8.31 -6.93
C GLU A 28 10.47 -6.85 -6.55
N SER A 29 10.01 -5.97 -7.44
CA SER A 29 10.03 -4.52 -7.27
C SER A 29 8.63 -3.98 -7.02
N TRP A 30 8.52 -2.98 -6.15
CA TRP A 30 7.27 -2.26 -5.93
C TRP A 30 6.98 -1.32 -7.09
N MET A 31 5.73 -1.30 -7.51
CA MET A 31 5.24 -0.34 -8.50
C MET A 31 3.90 0.24 -8.05
N GLU A 32 3.71 1.53 -8.33
CA GLU A 32 2.42 2.18 -8.16
C GLU A 32 1.43 1.60 -9.17
N ALA A 33 0.28 1.15 -8.68
CA ALA A 33 -0.77 0.49 -9.45
C ALA A 33 -2.01 1.38 -9.66
N GLY A 34 -2.07 2.55 -9.02
CA GLY A 34 -3.17 3.51 -9.10
C GLY A 34 -3.77 3.84 -7.74
N GLU A 35 -5.04 4.23 -7.71
CA GLU A 35 -5.76 4.62 -6.50
C GLU A 35 -6.99 3.75 -6.23
N ALA A 36 -7.35 3.59 -4.95
CA ALA A 36 -8.57 2.89 -4.52
C ALA A 36 -9.28 3.67 -3.41
N GLU A 37 -10.61 3.73 -3.46
CA GLU A 37 -11.44 4.29 -2.39
C GLU A 37 -12.09 3.18 -1.56
N ILE A 38 -11.81 3.15 -0.27
CA ILE A 38 -12.35 2.14 0.66
C ILE A 38 -12.91 2.87 1.89
N GLY A 39 -14.21 2.73 2.11
CA GLY A 39 -14.87 3.33 3.28
C GLY A 39 -14.79 4.87 3.33
N GLY A 40 -14.63 5.54 2.19
CA GLY A 40 -14.49 7.00 2.08
C GLY A 40 -13.06 7.52 2.25
N VAL A 41 -12.06 6.63 2.33
CA VAL A 41 -10.64 6.99 2.36
C VAL A 41 -10.00 6.60 1.02
N ILE A 42 -9.21 7.51 0.45
CA ILE A 42 -8.47 7.29 -0.81
C ILE A 42 -7.06 6.79 -0.48
N TYR A 43 -6.65 5.72 -1.16
CA TYR A 43 -5.35 5.08 -1.01
C TYR A 43 -4.60 5.07 -2.34
N HIS A 44 -3.30 5.35 -2.30
CA HIS A 44 -2.34 4.93 -3.30
C HIS A 44 -2.13 3.42 -3.18
N THR A 45 -2.17 2.72 -4.30
CA THR A 45 -2.01 1.26 -4.37
C THR A 45 -0.65 0.92 -4.94
N TYR A 46 0.03 -0.02 -4.30
CA TYR A 46 1.33 -0.53 -4.74
C TYR A 46 1.30 -2.04 -4.84
N ILE A 47 1.95 -2.60 -5.86
CA ILE A 47 2.07 -4.04 -6.05
C ILE A 47 3.53 -4.47 -6.16
N ALA A 48 3.82 -5.64 -5.60
CA ALA A 48 5.05 -6.39 -5.82
C ALA A 48 4.66 -7.87 -5.90
N GLY A 49 4.75 -8.45 -7.10
CA GLY A 49 4.28 -9.80 -7.39
C GLY A 49 2.80 -10.00 -7.06
N ALA A 50 2.53 -10.90 -6.10
CA ALA A 50 1.17 -11.18 -5.61
C ALA A 50 0.76 -10.32 -4.40
N THR A 51 1.64 -9.40 -3.96
CA THR A 51 1.42 -8.56 -2.78
C THR A 51 0.83 -7.21 -3.20
N GLU A 52 -0.12 -6.72 -2.41
CA GLU A 52 -0.74 -5.40 -2.56
C GLU A 52 -0.58 -4.60 -1.26
N LEU A 53 -0.24 -3.32 -1.39
CA LEU A 53 -0.17 -2.37 -0.28
C LEU A 53 -1.05 -1.16 -0.60
N LEU A 54 -1.85 -0.75 0.39
CA LEU A 54 -2.70 0.43 0.34
C LEU A 54 -2.13 1.48 1.30
N VAL A 55 -1.79 2.64 0.78
CA VAL A 55 -1.20 3.75 1.54
C VAL A 55 -2.13 4.95 1.40
N GLU A 56 -2.60 5.53 2.51
CA GLU A 56 -3.50 6.69 2.43
C GLU A 56 -2.88 7.82 1.60
N GLN A 57 -3.71 8.50 0.79
CA GLN A 57 -3.26 9.46 -0.22
C GLN A 57 -2.38 10.61 0.29
N ASN A 58 -2.42 10.88 1.59
CA ASN A 58 -1.67 11.93 2.29
C ASN A 58 -0.28 11.50 2.77
N ILE A 59 0.08 10.21 2.62
CA ILE A 59 1.40 9.69 2.95
C ILE A 59 2.27 9.72 1.69
N HIS A 60 3.47 10.29 1.81
CA HIS A 60 4.47 10.27 0.75
C HIS A 60 5.19 8.92 0.74
N VAL A 61 5.31 8.30 -0.44
CA VAL A 61 5.98 7.01 -0.61
C VAL A 61 7.22 7.17 -1.48
N THR A 62 8.33 6.65 -1.00
CA THR A 62 9.56 6.47 -1.79
C THR A 62 9.76 4.97 -2.04
N VAL A 63 9.82 4.60 -3.33
CA VAL A 63 10.22 3.27 -3.79
C VAL A 63 11.71 3.28 -4.10
N MET A 64 12.46 2.28 -3.62
CA MET A 64 13.91 2.14 -3.81
C MET A 64 14.32 0.81 -4.42
#